data_AF-A0A2R6S5W3-F1
#
_entry.id   AF-A0A2R6S5W3-F1
#
_cell.length_a   1.000
_cell.length_b   1.000
_cell.length_c   1.000
_cell.angle_alpha   90.00
_cell.angle_beta   90.00
_cell.angle_gamma   90.00
#
_symmetry.space_group_name_H-M   'P 1'
#
loop_
_entity.id
_entity.type
_entity.pdbx_description
1 polymer ?
#
loop_
_entity_poly.entity_id
_entity_poly.type
_entity_poly.pdbx_seq_one_letter_code
_entity_poly.pdbx_strand_id
1 'polypeptide(L)'
;MAICIKPIGSRRPLLCCCPGRRYHAQTSIHYRACIFRLKQHDLLTWEGLRLGSGFEVELTYAKSVVVDGSVIGLNDDFDLTPSLARFLTLNEELIPNRLARFEEILDSYQNFYRLECRAKAETLSYQFLAFVYNTPCGPAEVAEYCAKAEQDERVQRLVLASERIFRVSYERLLVASATELNTWWYLFWDDLWRRNHETVSGLQKYASDFDPHYPTSVAYKPLPRAALESFLSQRGLLHKKPKWGDFFHAGILNKVYLRMNDISFHGTRRADIIHLGGGSLEFDMEEIDDRTLAQPSSLGTGGGTDHDDESIRARPIYRWEGILDDPLRKRKRRRHNFLAKLGVWFGVTPLWRAGTPSMGLALDVRLDNGRYMLLQDEPDELKSM
;
A
#
# COMPACT_ATOMS: atom_id res chain seq x y z
N MET A 1 -26.37 -20.00 30.43
CA MET A 1 -26.61 -20.11 31.89
C MET A 1 -25.55 -19.28 32.59
N ALA A 2 -25.88 -18.07 33.07
CA ALA A 2 -24.90 -17.17 33.68
C ALA A 2 -24.95 -17.27 35.20
N ILE A 3 -23.82 -17.63 35.83
CA ILE A 3 -23.68 -17.74 37.29
C ILE A 3 -22.95 -16.51 37.79
N CYS A 4 -23.60 -15.68 38.61
CA CYS A 4 -22.95 -14.54 39.26
C CYS A 4 -22.21 -15.03 40.51
N ILE A 5 -20.88 -14.91 40.51
CA ILE A 5 -20.03 -15.29 41.64
C ILE A 5 -19.64 -14.01 42.38
N LYS A 6 -20.09 -13.84 43.64
CA LYS A 6 -19.59 -12.77 44.52
C LYS A 6 -18.37 -13.30 45.30
N PRO A 7 -17.14 -12.78 45.07
CA PRO A 7 -16.00 -13.21 45.86
C PRO A 7 -16.00 -12.49 47.22
N ILE A 8 -15.95 -13.27 48.30
CA ILE A 8 -15.63 -12.76 49.64
C ILE A 8 -14.34 -13.46 50.06
N GLY A 9 -13.26 -12.71 50.24
CA GLY A 9 -12.01 -13.20 50.77
C GLY A 9 -11.60 -12.42 52.01
N SER A 10 -11.57 -13.08 53.17
CA SER A 10 -10.86 -12.56 54.34
C SER A 10 -9.38 -12.95 54.26
N ARG A 11 -8.49 -11.96 54.41
CA ARG A 11 -7.05 -12.18 54.54
C ARG A 11 -6.73 -12.65 55.95
N ARG A 12 -5.90 -13.70 56.08
CA ARG A 12 -4.67 -13.66 56.91
C ARG A 12 -3.61 -14.62 56.33
N PRO A 13 -2.33 -14.20 56.24
CA PRO A 13 -1.23 -15.11 55.96
C PRO A 13 -0.64 -15.63 57.27
N LEU A 14 -0.29 -16.91 57.32
CA LEU A 14 0.81 -17.44 58.14
C LEU A 14 1.27 -18.75 57.46
N LEU A 15 2.59 -18.94 57.46
CA LEU A 15 3.42 -19.75 56.57
C LEU A 15 2.99 -21.20 56.23
N CYS A 16 3.41 -21.60 55.01
CA CYS A 16 3.87 -22.91 54.50
C CYS A 16 3.13 -24.17 54.99
N CYS A 17 2.34 -24.91 54.21
CA CYS A 17 2.35 -25.17 52.78
C CYS A 17 0.92 -25.60 52.34
N CYS A 18 0.41 -24.99 51.28
CA CYS A 18 -0.86 -25.28 50.57
C CYS A 18 -2.17 -25.13 51.37
N PRO A 19 -3.00 -24.13 50.99
CA PRO A 19 -4.43 -24.42 50.83
C PRO A 19 -4.95 -23.89 49.49
N GLY A 20 -5.47 -24.80 48.66
CA GLY A 20 -6.22 -24.43 47.47
C GLY A 20 -7.41 -23.56 47.85
N ARG A 21 -7.58 -22.44 47.14
CA ARG A 21 -8.73 -21.54 47.32
C ARG A 21 -10.01 -22.31 46.94
N ARG A 22 -10.80 -22.72 47.93
CA ARG A 22 -12.17 -23.20 47.69
C ARG A 22 -13.11 -22.01 47.73
N TYR A 23 -13.47 -21.51 46.56
CA TYR A 23 -14.58 -20.56 46.42
C TYR A 23 -15.88 -21.37 46.53
N HIS A 24 -16.70 -21.07 47.54
CA HIS A 24 -18.06 -21.61 47.63
C HIS A 24 -19.04 -20.59 47.05
N ALA A 25 -19.76 -20.98 46.00
CA ALA A 25 -20.86 -20.17 45.48
C ALA A 25 -22.01 -20.17 46.50
N GLN A 26 -22.24 -19.03 47.15
CA GLN A 26 -23.18 -18.94 48.28
C GLN A 26 -24.64 -18.90 47.82
N THR A 27 -24.90 -18.47 46.58
CA THR A 27 -26.26 -18.34 46.02
C THR A 27 -26.21 -18.50 44.49
N SER A 28 -26.97 -19.43 43.93
CA SER A 28 -27.21 -19.51 42.48
C SER A 28 -28.49 -18.74 42.13
N ILE A 29 -28.36 -17.75 41.24
CA ILE A 29 -29.51 -17.03 40.69
C ILE A 29 -29.78 -17.57 39.30
N HIS A 30 -30.98 -18.13 39.09
CA HIS A 30 -31.40 -18.67 37.82
C HIS A 30 -32.24 -17.64 37.07
N TYR A 31 -31.68 -17.09 36.01
CA TYR A 31 -32.42 -16.20 35.12
C TYR A 31 -33.20 -17.01 34.08
N ARG A 32 -34.49 -16.67 33.92
CA ARG A 32 -35.38 -17.29 32.92
C ARG A 32 -35.45 -16.53 31.61
N ALA A 33 -35.15 -15.23 31.64
CA ALA A 33 -35.17 -14.34 30.48
C ALA A 33 -34.02 -13.33 30.56
N CYS A 34 -33.65 -12.78 29.41
CA CYS A 34 -32.69 -11.70 29.26
C CYS A 34 -33.10 -10.81 28.10
N ILE A 35 -32.54 -9.61 28.06
CA ILE A 35 -32.64 -8.74 26.89
C ILE A 35 -31.51 -9.11 25.94
N PHE A 36 -31.88 -9.57 24.73
CA PHE A 36 -30.95 -9.82 23.64
C PHE A 36 -30.78 -8.55 22.81
N ARG A 37 -29.52 -8.12 22.60
CA ARG A 37 -29.17 -6.96 21.77
C ARG A 37 -28.14 -7.34 20.73
N LEU A 38 -28.37 -6.87 19.51
CA LEU A 38 -27.40 -6.89 18.42
C LEU A 38 -26.77 -5.51 18.30
N LYS A 39 -25.46 -5.42 18.49
CA LYS A 39 -24.67 -4.24 18.20
C LYS A 39 -24.01 -4.45 16.85
N GLN A 40 -24.48 -3.74 15.83
CA GLN A 40 -23.86 -3.73 14.51
C GLN A 40 -22.93 -2.52 14.41
N HIS A 41 -21.77 -2.72 13.78
CA HIS A 41 -20.74 -1.69 13.64
C HIS A 41 -20.94 -0.82 12.39
N ASP A 42 -21.67 -1.33 11.41
CA ASP A 42 -21.73 -0.76 10.07
C ASP A 42 -22.99 0.10 9.81
N LEU A 43 -22.81 1.05 8.90
CA LEU A 43 -23.81 2.05 8.49
C LEU A 43 -24.68 1.58 7.31
N LEU A 44 -24.44 0.41 6.72
CA LEU A 44 -25.18 -0.05 5.55
C LEU A 44 -26.62 -0.38 5.94
N THR A 45 -27.55 0.50 5.55
CA THR A 45 -28.99 0.30 5.77
C THR A 45 -29.73 0.21 4.44
N TRP A 46 -30.58 -0.81 4.29
CA TRP A 46 -31.47 -1.02 3.15
C TRP A 46 -32.89 -1.26 3.64
N GLU A 47 -33.86 -0.44 3.22
CA GLU A 47 -35.27 -0.56 3.63
C GLU A 47 -35.47 -0.67 5.17
N GLY A 48 -34.62 0.03 5.93
CA GLY A 48 -34.63 0.02 7.40
C GLY A 48 -33.97 -1.20 8.05
N LEU A 49 -33.49 -2.15 7.25
CA LEU A 49 -32.65 -3.25 7.70
C LEU A 49 -31.17 -2.85 7.64
N ARG A 50 -30.42 -3.14 8.69
CA ARG A 50 -28.97 -2.97 8.74
C ARG A 50 -28.29 -4.23 8.19
N LEU A 51 -27.73 -4.11 7.00
CA LEU A 51 -27.06 -5.19 6.25
C LEU A 51 -25.53 -5.17 6.41
N GLY A 52 -25.03 -4.25 7.21
CA GLY A 52 -23.61 -4.11 7.50
C GLY A 52 -22.96 -5.41 8.01
N SER A 53 -21.69 -5.55 7.71
CA SER A 53 -20.90 -6.72 8.11
C SER A 53 -20.55 -6.66 9.60
N GLY A 54 -20.68 -7.80 10.26
CA GLY A 54 -20.32 -7.94 11.67
C GLY A 54 -21.40 -7.46 12.65
N PHE A 55 -21.63 -8.26 13.67
CA PHE A 55 -22.46 -7.91 14.81
C PHE A 55 -21.89 -8.51 16.09
N GLU A 56 -22.02 -7.78 17.18
CA GLU A 56 -21.78 -8.29 18.52
C GLU A 56 -23.12 -8.59 19.20
N VAL A 57 -23.18 -9.76 19.83
CA VAL A 57 -24.33 -10.16 20.65
C VAL A 57 -24.07 -9.80 22.10
N GLU A 58 -25.02 -9.08 22.69
CA GLU A 58 -25.05 -8.77 24.12
C GLU A 58 -26.32 -9.34 24.75
N LEU A 59 -26.16 -10.14 25.80
CA LEU A 59 -27.23 -10.72 26.60
C LEU A 59 -27.21 -10.08 28.00
N THR A 60 -28.22 -9.27 28.30
CA THR A 60 -28.35 -8.60 29.60
C THR A 60 -29.39 -9.31 30.47
N TYR A 61 -28.94 -9.97 31.54
CA TYR A 61 -29.79 -10.67 32.51
C TYR A 61 -30.15 -9.78 33.72
N ALA A 62 -29.23 -8.91 34.14
CA ALA A 62 -29.42 -7.92 35.20
C ALA A 62 -28.43 -6.76 35.03
N LYS A 63 -28.58 -5.66 35.79
CA LYS A 63 -27.69 -4.48 35.73
C LYS A 63 -26.19 -4.81 35.82
N SER A 64 -25.82 -5.89 36.51
CA SER A 64 -24.44 -6.34 36.69
C SER A 64 -24.11 -7.67 36.00
N VAL A 65 -25.02 -8.22 35.20
CA VAL A 65 -24.85 -9.52 34.53
C VAL A 65 -25.13 -9.35 33.05
N VAL A 66 -24.06 -9.00 32.32
CA VAL A 66 -24.00 -8.86 30.87
C VAL A 66 -23.00 -9.89 30.35
N VAL A 67 -23.40 -10.67 29.35
CA VAL A 67 -22.56 -11.70 28.73
C VAL A 67 -22.66 -11.64 27.21
N ASP A 68 -21.69 -12.21 26.52
CA ASP A 68 -21.65 -12.27 25.06
C ASP A 68 -22.40 -13.49 24.49
N GLY A 69 -22.43 -13.61 23.16
CA GLY A 69 -23.07 -14.69 22.42
C GLY A 69 -22.50 -16.10 22.68
N SER A 70 -21.32 -16.24 23.28
CA SER A 70 -20.73 -17.57 23.55
C SER A 70 -21.60 -18.39 24.52
N VAL A 71 -22.34 -17.70 25.41
CA VAL A 71 -23.22 -18.34 26.41
C VAL A 71 -24.42 -19.05 25.77
N ILE A 72 -24.83 -18.62 24.57
CA ILE A 72 -25.85 -19.29 23.75
C ILE A 72 -25.23 -20.18 22.67
N GLY A 73 -23.91 -20.37 22.67
CA GLY A 73 -23.21 -21.21 21.72
C GLY A 73 -23.07 -20.59 20.32
N LEU A 74 -23.09 -19.26 20.23
CA LEU A 74 -22.71 -18.53 19.02
C LEU A 74 -21.17 -18.43 18.98
N ASN A 75 -20.55 -19.08 18.00
CA ASN A 75 -19.12 -18.97 17.70
C ASN A 75 -18.90 -18.13 16.43
N ASP A 76 -17.65 -17.81 16.13
CA ASP A 76 -17.28 -17.01 14.95
C ASP A 76 -17.65 -17.71 13.62
N ASP A 77 -17.72 -19.04 13.63
CA ASP A 77 -18.09 -19.87 12.48
C ASP A 77 -19.62 -20.06 12.31
N PHE A 78 -20.43 -19.55 13.25
CA PHE A 78 -21.88 -19.71 13.29
C PHE A 78 -22.39 -21.16 13.22
N ASP A 79 -21.61 -22.12 13.77
CA ASP A 79 -22.00 -23.52 13.81
C ASP A 79 -23.25 -23.73 14.65
N LEU A 80 -24.11 -24.67 14.21
CA LEU A 80 -25.28 -25.07 14.98
C LEU A 80 -24.88 -25.93 16.19
N THR A 81 -24.44 -25.28 17.27
CA THR A 81 -24.14 -25.95 18.53
C THR A 81 -25.43 -26.38 19.26
N PRO A 82 -25.40 -27.39 20.14
CA PRO A 82 -26.57 -27.78 20.93
C PRO A 82 -27.17 -26.62 21.76
N SER A 83 -26.32 -25.70 22.21
CA SER A 83 -26.75 -24.50 22.95
C SER A 83 -27.48 -23.51 22.05
N LEU A 84 -26.98 -23.32 20.82
CA LEU A 84 -27.59 -22.44 19.83
C LEU A 84 -28.91 -23.04 19.32
N ALA A 85 -28.94 -24.33 19.03
CA ALA A 85 -30.16 -25.06 18.67
C ALA A 85 -31.25 -24.89 19.74
N ARG A 86 -30.90 -25.07 21.02
CA ARG A 86 -31.84 -24.85 22.13
C ARG A 86 -32.31 -23.39 22.20
N PHE A 87 -31.42 -22.42 22.01
CA PHE A 87 -31.78 -21.00 21.98
C PHE A 87 -32.78 -20.69 20.84
N LEU A 88 -32.54 -21.24 19.65
CA LEU A 88 -33.44 -21.08 18.50
C LEU A 88 -34.80 -21.74 18.75
N THR A 89 -34.84 -22.97 19.29
CA THR A 89 -36.10 -23.64 19.65
C THR A 89 -36.91 -22.86 20.68
N LEU A 90 -36.25 -22.25 21.67
CA LEU A 90 -36.95 -21.43 22.68
C LEU A 90 -37.59 -20.15 22.10
N ASN A 91 -37.13 -19.71 20.93
CA ASN A 91 -37.59 -18.48 20.27
C ASN A 91 -38.18 -18.77 18.88
N GLU A 92 -38.56 -20.02 18.61
CA GLU A 92 -38.96 -20.50 17.29
C GLU A 92 -40.10 -19.67 16.69
N GLU A 93 -41.09 -19.30 17.50
CA GLU A 93 -42.24 -18.49 17.07
C GLU A 93 -41.85 -17.12 16.50
N LEU A 94 -40.70 -16.55 16.89
CA LEU A 94 -40.23 -15.26 16.41
C LEU A 94 -39.59 -15.36 15.02
N ILE A 95 -39.10 -16.54 14.65
CA ILE A 95 -38.27 -16.74 13.45
C ILE A 95 -39.13 -16.63 12.18
N PRO A 96 -40.20 -17.43 11.95
CA PRO A 96 -40.98 -17.36 10.72
C PRO A 96 -41.61 -15.99 10.48
N ASN A 97 -42.09 -15.35 11.56
CA ASN A 97 -42.75 -14.04 11.50
C ASN A 97 -41.84 -12.91 11.02
N ARG A 98 -40.53 -13.07 11.20
CA ARG A 98 -39.54 -12.06 10.79
C ARG A 98 -38.80 -12.48 9.53
N LEU A 99 -38.56 -13.78 9.34
CA LEU A 99 -37.75 -14.34 8.27
C LEU A 99 -38.27 -13.92 6.89
N ALA A 100 -39.58 -14.03 6.64
CA ALA A 100 -40.16 -13.64 5.34
C ALA A 100 -39.83 -12.18 4.96
N ARG A 101 -39.95 -11.25 5.93
CA ARG A 101 -39.58 -9.84 5.70
C ARG A 101 -38.08 -9.68 5.46
N PHE A 102 -37.22 -10.43 6.15
CA PHE A 102 -35.78 -10.36 5.93
C PHE A 102 -35.41 -10.89 4.55
N GLU A 103 -36.01 -12.01 4.12
CA GLU A 103 -35.83 -12.60 2.79
C GLU A 103 -36.26 -11.63 1.69
N GLU A 104 -37.44 -11.01 1.80
CA GLU A 104 -37.92 -10.00 0.85
C GLU A 104 -36.95 -8.80 0.73
N ILE A 105 -36.43 -8.30 1.86
CA ILE A 105 -35.48 -7.18 1.86
C ILE A 105 -34.13 -7.59 1.25
N LEU A 106 -33.64 -8.80 1.54
CA LEU A 106 -32.41 -9.33 0.96
C LEU A 106 -32.56 -9.56 -0.55
N ASP A 107 -33.70 -10.07 -0.99
CA ASP A 107 -34.02 -10.25 -2.41
C ASP A 107 -34.12 -8.90 -3.13
N SER A 108 -34.75 -7.89 -2.50
CA SER A 108 -34.78 -6.51 -3.00
C SER A 108 -33.36 -5.95 -3.16
N TYR A 109 -32.53 -6.07 -2.11
CA TYR A 109 -31.14 -5.64 -2.12
C TYR A 109 -30.34 -6.31 -3.24
N GLN A 110 -30.38 -7.63 -3.33
CA GLN A 110 -29.65 -8.39 -4.35
C GLN A 110 -30.13 -8.05 -5.76
N ASN A 111 -31.44 -7.95 -5.98
CA ASN A 111 -31.99 -7.57 -7.28
C ASN A 111 -31.59 -6.15 -7.68
N PHE A 112 -31.62 -5.20 -6.75
CA PHE A 112 -31.17 -3.84 -7.01
C PHE A 112 -29.73 -3.81 -7.49
N TYR A 113 -28.79 -4.41 -6.75
CA TYR A 113 -27.38 -4.41 -7.16
C TYR A 113 -27.12 -5.24 -8.40
N ARG A 114 -27.89 -6.31 -8.65
CA ARG A 114 -27.80 -7.07 -9.90
C ARG A 114 -28.22 -6.22 -11.10
N LEU A 115 -29.31 -5.45 -10.96
CA LEU A 115 -29.77 -4.52 -11.99
C LEU A 115 -28.78 -3.36 -12.17
N GLU A 116 -28.24 -2.82 -11.09
CA GLU A 116 -27.22 -1.76 -11.13
C GLU A 116 -25.95 -2.24 -11.82
N CYS A 117 -25.42 -3.41 -11.45
CA CYS A 117 -24.26 -4.03 -12.08
C CYS A 117 -24.48 -4.27 -13.57
N ARG A 118 -25.68 -4.75 -13.95
CA ARG A 118 -26.06 -4.94 -15.35
C ARG A 118 -26.10 -3.60 -16.09
N ALA A 119 -26.77 -2.60 -15.53
CA ALA A 119 -26.87 -1.27 -16.13
C ALA A 119 -25.49 -0.61 -16.31
N LYS A 120 -24.59 -0.78 -15.32
CA LYS A 120 -23.19 -0.32 -15.42
C LYS A 120 -22.46 -1.01 -16.57
N ALA A 121 -22.55 -2.34 -16.66
CA ALA A 121 -21.92 -3.11 -17.72
C ALA A 121 -22.49 -2.84 -19.13
N GLU A 122 -23.79 -2.52 -19.22
CA GLU A 122 -24.45 -2.09 -20.46
C GLU A 122 -24.07 -0.65 -20.85
N THR A 123 -23.76 0.20 -19.87
CA THR A 123 -23.29 1.58 -20.12
C THR A 123 -21.83 1.60 -20.59
N LEU A 124 -20.94 0.93 -19.85
CA LEU A 124 -19.53 0.81 -20.20
C LEU A 124 -19.06 -0.60 -19.85
N SER A 125 -18.62 -1.33 -20.86
CA SER A 125 -18.21 -2.72 -20.65
C SER A 125 -16.97 -2.81 -19.78
N TYR A 126 -16.84 -3.89 -18.99
CA TYR A 126 -15.60 -4.16 -18.24
C TYR A 126 -14.39 -4.38 -19.16
N GLN A 127 -14.64 -4.80 -20.40
CA GLN A 127 -13.60 -4.99 -21.39
C GLN A 127 -12.98 -3.66 -21.82
N PHE A 128 -13.72 -2.55 -21.82
CA PHE A 128 -13.16 -1.22 -22.05
C PHE A 128 -11.98 -0.94 -21.12
N LEU A 129 -12.11 -1.25 -19.82
CA LEU A 129 -11.02 -1.07 -18.85
C LEU A 129 -9.80 -1.92 -19.20
N ALA A 130 -10.02 -3.15 -19.64
CA ALA A 130 -8.93 -4.03 -20.05
C ALA A 130 -8.19 -3.52 -21.29
N PHE A 131 -8.92 -3.16 -22.36
CA PHE A 131 -8.31 -2.77 -23.64
C PHE A 131 -7.76 -1.33 -23.65
N VAL A 132 -8.36 -0.42 -22.89
CA VAL A 132 -7.95 0.99 -22.89
C VAL A 132 -6.91 1.28 -21.81
N TYR A 133 -7.01 0.67 -20.62
CA TYR A 133 -6.13 0.98 -19.50
C TYR A 133 -5.10 -0.11 -19.18
N ASN A 134 -5.48 -1.39 -19.22
CA ASN A 134 -4.58 -2.47 -18.78
C ASN A 134 -3.61 -2.90 -19.89
N THR A 135 -4.12 -3.16 -21.10
CA THR A 135 -3.33 -3.46 -22.30
C THR A 135 -3.66 -2.44 -23.37
N PRO A 136 -3.21 -1.19 -23.18
CA PRO A 136 -3.56 -0.05 -24.04
C PRO A 136 -3.21 -0.34 -25.50
N CYS A 137 -4.23 -0.31 -26.35
CA CYS A 137 -4.11 -0.48 -27.78
C CYS A 137 -4.05 0.87 -28.52
N GLY A 138 -3.73 0.84 -29.81
CA GLY A 138 -3.63 2.06 -30.61
C GLY A 138 -4.98 2.81 -30.69
N PRO A 139 -4.99 4.14 -30.87
CA PRO A 139 -6.23 4.93 -30.90
C PRO A 139 -7.25 4.47 -31.96
N ALA A 140 -6.79 3.98 -33.12
CA ALA A 140 -7.66 3.40 -34.13
C ALA A 140 -8.29 2.07 -33.67
N GLU A 141 -7.52 1.24 -32.97
CA GLU A 141 -7.99 -0.04 -32.42
C GLU A 141 -8.98 0.20 -31.27
N VAL A 142 -8.75 1.21 -30.42
CA VAL A 142 -9.71 1.64 -29.40
C VAL A 142 -11.03 2.06 -30.05
N ALA A 143 -11.00 2.86 -31.12
CA ALA A 143 -12.20 3.31 -31.81
C ALA A 143 -12.95 2.15 -32.47
N GLU A 144 -12.23 1.24 -33.15
CA GLU A 144 -12.82 0.04 -33.75
C GLU A 144 -13.43 -0.88 -32.70
N TYR A 145 -12.72 -1.10 -31.59
CA TYR A 145 -13.21 -1.88 -30.46
C TYR A 145 -14.50 -1.26 -29.88
N CYS A 146 -14.49 0.03 -29.57
CA CYS A 146 -15.64 0.71 -28.97
C CYS A 146 -16.85 0.67 -29.91
N ALA A 147 -16.65 0.79 -31.21
CA ALA A 147 -17.73 0.69 -32.20
C ALA A 147 -18.35 -0.72 -32.28
N LYS A 148 -17.60 -1.78 -31.95
CA LYS A 148 -18.08 -3.17 -32.00
C LYS A 148 -18.62 -3.69 -30.66
N ALA A 149 -17.99 -3.30 -29.55
CA ALA A 149 -18.21 -3.91 -28.25
C ALA A 149 -19.09 -3.09 -27.31
N GLU A 150 -19.03 -1.75 -27.38
CA GLU A 150 -19.79 -0.88 -26.49
C GLU A 150 -21.22 -0.70 -27.01
N GLN A 151 -22.21 -0.84 -26.12
CA GLN A 151 -23.63 -0.74 -26.50
C GLN A 151 -24.15 0.70 -26.40
N ASP A 152 -23.64 1.48 -25.45
CA ASP A 152 -24.10 2.84 -25.21
C ASP A 152 -23.56 3.83 -26.26
N GLU A 153 -24.45 4.42 -27.04
CA GLU A 153 -24.10 5.41 -28.07
C GLU A 153 -23.34 6.62 -27.50
N ARG A 154 -23.56 6.99 -26.23
CA ARG A 154 -22.86 8.11 -25.59
C ARG A 154 -21.39 7.77 -25.42
N VAL A 155 -21.08 6.54 -25.04
CA VAL A 155 -19.70 6.04 -24.93
C VAL A 155 -19.05 5.99 -26.30
N GLN A 156 -19.73 5.43 -27.30
CA GLN A 156 -19.22 5.40 -28.68
C GLN A 156 -18.90 6.81 -29.19
N ARG A 157 -19.83 7.76 -29.03
CA ARG A 157 -19.64 9.17 -29.44
C ARG A 157 -18.51 9.85 -28.67
N LEU A 158 -18.39 9.60 -27.36
CA LEU A 158 -17.32 10.14 -26.53
C LEU A 158 -15.95 9.68 -27.04
N VAL A 159 -15.82 8.39 -27.35
CA VAL A 159 -14.56 7.81 -27.85
C VAL A 159 -14.20 8.41 -29.21
N LEU A 160 -15.17 8.46 -30.14
CA LEU A 160 -14.98 9.06 -31.46
C LEU A 160 -14.59 10.55 -31.37
N ALA A 161 -15.24 11.32 -30.50
CA ALA A 161 -14.92 12.74 -30.30
C ALA A 161 -13.56 12.96 -29.62
N SER A 162 -13.03 11.95 -28.93
CA SER A 162 -11.81 12.02 -28.13
C SER A 162 -10.60 11.38 -28.81
N GLU A 163 -10.66 11.10 -30.12
CA GLU A 163 -9.57 10.44 -30.88
C GLU A 163 -8.21 11.07 -30.61
N ARG A 164 -8.13 12.41 -30.60
CA ARG A 164 -6.89 13.15 -30.34
C ARG A 164 -6.34 12.85 -28.94
N ILE A 165 -7.19 12.71 -27.93
CA ILE A 165 -6.79 12.43 -26.55
C ILE A 165 -6.20 11.02 -26.47
N PHE A 166 -6.90 10.03 -27.04
CA PHE A 166 -6.37 8.66 -27.10
C PHE A 166 -5.06 8.59 -27.83
N ARG A 167 -4.92 9.29 -28.96
CA ARG A 167 -3.66 9.34 -29.71
C ARG A 167 -2.52 9.92 -28.89
N VAL A 168 -2.71 11.10 -28.30
CA VAL A 168 -1.66 11.75 -27.49
C VAL A 168 -1.30 10.89 -26.27
N SER A 169 -2.29 10.32 -25.58
CA SER A 169 -2.04 9.43 -24.43
C SER A 169 -1.29 8.16 -24.84
N TYR A 170 -1.62 7.57 -25.99
CA TYR A 170 -0.94 6.39 -26.50
C TYR A 170 0.49 6.70 -26.95
N GLU A 171 0.72 7.81 -27.67
CA GLU A 171 2.06 8.27 -28.05
C GLU A 171 2.95 8.50 -26.82
N ARG A 172 2.40 9.12 -25.77
CA ARG A 172 3.11 9.31 -24.49
C ARG A 172 3.48 7.98 -23.85
N LEU A 173 2.53 7.05 -23.81
CA LEU A 173 2.76 5.73 -23.25
C LEU A 173 3.89 5.03 -23.99
N LEU A 174 3.86 5.02 -25.33
CA LEU A 174 4.92 4.40 -26.14
C LEU A 174 6.31 4.96 -25.83
N VAL A 175 6.42 6.29 -25.64
CA VAL A 175 7.69 6.92 -25.30
C VAL A 175 8.13 6.55 -23.87
N ALA A 176 7.20 6.56 -22.92
CA ALA A 176 7.47 6.20 -21.53
C ALA A 176 7.82 4.72 -21.39
N SER A 177 7.18 3.82 -22.15
CA SER A 177 7.35 2.37 -22.08
C SER A 177 8.32 1.80 -23.11
N ALA A 178 9.05 2.64 -23.85
CA ALA A 178 9.92 2.20 -24.95
C ALA A 178 11.03 1.25 -24.49
N THR A 179 11.58 1.50 -23.31
CA THR A 179 12.60 0.68 -22.65
C THR A 179 12.37 0.70 -21.14
N GLU A 180 13.00 -0.23 -20.41
CA GLU A 180 13.00 -0.18 -18.95
C GLU A 180 13.58 1.14 -18.42
N LEU A 181 14.66 1.64 -19.04
CA LEU A 181 15.29 2.91 -18.68
C LEU A 181 14.32 4.08 -18.85
N ASN A 182 13.60 4.13 -19.97
CA ASN A 182 12.57 5.15 -20.23
C ASN A 182 11.46 5.07 -19.18
N THR A 183 11.02 3.86 -18.85
CA THR A 183 9.91 3.62 -17.92
C THR A 183 10.29 4.10 -16.53
N TRP A 184 11.43 3.65 -16.03
CA TRP A 184 11.94 4.04 -14.72
C TRP A 184 12.17 5.56 -14.64
N TRP A 185 12.79 6.15 -15.66
CA TRP A 185 13.04 7.58 -15.74
C TRP A 185 11.75 8.39 -15.72
N TYR A 186 10.77 8.01 -16.55
CA TYR A 186 9.47 8.66 -16.60
C TYR A 186 8.79 8.62 -15.23
N LEU A 187 8.72 7.44 -14.59
CA LEU A 187 8.09 7.25 -13.28
C LEU A 187 8.76 8.11 -12.20
N PHE A 188 10.10 8.20 -12.21
CA PHE A 188 10.82 9.05 -11.26
C PHE A 188 10.42 10.53 -11.38
N TRP A 189 10.44 11.08 -12.61
CA TRP A 189 10.13 12.50 -12.81
C TRP A 189 8.65 12.82 -12.63
N ASP A 190 7.76 11.91 -13.01
CA ASP A 190 6.32 12.05 -12.81
C ASP A 190 5.93 12.01 -11.33
N ASP A 191 6.47 11.07 -10.55
CA ASP A 191 6.23 11.03 -9.09
C ASP A 191 6.85 12.25 -8.38
N LEU A 192 8.05 12.67 -8.81
CA LEU A 192 8.70 13.88 -8.31
C LEU A 192 7.83 15.13 -8.55
N TRP A 193 7.27 15.28 -9.75
CA TRP A 193 6.35 16.37 -10.06
C TRP A 193 5.08 16.30 -9.18
N ARG A 194 4.34 15.18 -9.24
CA ARG A 194 3.05 15.04 -8.57
C ARG A 194 3.14 15.31 -7.07
N ARG A 195 4.22 14.90 -6.41
CA ARG A 195 4.40 15.08 -4.96
C ARG A 195 4.95 16.43 -4.54
N ASN A 196 5.71 17.13 -5.40
CA ASN A 196 6.54 18.25 -4.95
C ASN A 196 6.25 19.58 -5.66
N HIS A 197 5.48 19.58 -6.76
CA HIS A 197 5.29 20.79 -7.58
C HIS A 197 4.66 21.97 -6.81
N GLU A 198 3.79 21.71 -5.83
CA GLU A 198 3.17 22.76 -5.01
C GLU A 198 4.15 23.37 -3.99
N THR A 199 5.15 22.62 -3.54
CA THR A 199 6.10 23.05 -2.49
C THR A 199 7.40 23.61 -3.07
N VAL A 200 7.87 23.06 -4.19
CA VAL A 200 9.13 23.43 -4.82
C VAL A 200 8.87 24.44 -5.92
N SER A 201 9.04 25.73 -5.60
CA SER A 201 8.77 26.84 -6.51
C SER A 201 9.52 26.76 -7.85
N GLY A 202 10.71 26.17 -7.87
CA GLY A 202 11.46 25.92 -9.11
C GLY A 202 10.78 24.93 -10.05
N LEU A 203 10.09 23.92 -9.54
CA LEU A 203 9.29 23.01 -10.37
C LEU A 203 8.11 23.78 -10.97
N GLN A 204 7.36 24.51 -10.15
CA GLN A 204 6.20 25.28 -10.60
C GLN A 204 6.56 26.35 -11.65
N LYS A 205 7.65 27.10 -11.42
CA LYS A 205 8.13 28.13 -12.35
C LYS A 205 8.48 27.57 -13.73
N TYR A 206 9.01 26.35 -13.78
CA TYR A 206 9.43 25.67 -14.99
C TYR A 206 8.53 24.44 -15.28
N ALA A 207 7.22 24.57 -15.05
CA ALA A 207 6.27 23.46 -15.18
C ALA A 207 6.34 22.77 -16.55
N SER A 208 6.52 23.52 -17.64
CA SER A 208 6.69 22.97 -18.99
C SER A 208 7.81 21.95 -19.14
N ASP A 209 8.80 22.01 -18.25
CA ASP A 209 10.00 21.20 -18.32
C ASP A 209 9.97 20.01 -17.34
N PHE A 210 9.02 19.97 -16.41
CA PHE A 210 8.91 18.92 -15.38
C PHE A 210 7.58 18.19 -15.39
N ASP A 211 6.47 18.88 -15.62
CA ASP A 211 5.14 18.28 -15.67
C ASP A 211 5.01 17.39 -16.90
N PRO A 212 4.79 16.07 -16.75
CA PRO A 212 4.59 15.16 -17.88
C PRO A 212 3.44 15.59 -18.79
N HIS A 213 2.54 16.48 -18.37
CA HIS A 213 1.53 17.11 -19.23
C HIS A 213 2.14 17.88 -20.43
N TYR A 214 3.40 18.30 -20.38
CA TYR A 214 4.05 18.96 -21.51
C TYR A 214 4.99 18.01 -22.26
N PRO A 215 4.98 18.04 -23.61
CA PRO A 215 5.88 17.21 -24.42
C PRO A 215 7.37 17.58 -24.25
N THR A 216 7.64 18.78 -23.73
CA THR A 216 8.98 19.27 -23.40
C THR A 216 9.51 18.77 -22.05
N SER A 217 8.70 18.03 -21.28
CA SER A 217 9.10 17.54 -19.97
C SER A 217 10.31 16.64 -20.04
N VAL A 218 11.21 16.80 -19.06
CA VAL A 218 12.37 15.95 -18.85
C VAL A 218 11.97 14.48 -18.68
N ALA A 219 10.75 14.19 -18.22
CA ALA A 219 10.23 12.83 -18.04
C ALA A 219 10.27 11.97 -19.31
N TYR A 220 10.21 12.57 -20.51
CA TYR A 220 10.21 11.84 -21.78
C TYR A 220 11.60 11.58 -22.36
N LYS A 221 12.65 12.15 -21.77
CA LYS A 221 14.00 12.07 -22.33
C LYS A 221 15.03 11.82 -21.23
N PRO A 222 15.50 10.56 -21.08
CA PRO A 222 16.67 10.26 -20.27
C PRO A 222 17.86 11.13 -20.68
N LEU A 223 18.46 11.82 -19.71
CA LEU A 223 19.58 12.72 -19.94
C LEU A 223 20.88 12.13 -19.36
N PRO A 224 22.03 12.25 -20.06
CA PRO A 224 23.32 12.03 -19.45
C PRO A 224 23.55 12.98 -18.26
N ARG A 225 24.35 12.55 -17.28
CA ARG A 225 24.55 13.29 -16.03
C ARG A 225 24.91 14.75 -16.19
N ALA A 226 25.89 15.04 -17.04
CA ALA A 226 26.32 16.41 -17.29
C ALA A 226 25.18 17.28 -17.87
N ALA A 227 24.33 16.70 -18.71
CA ALA A 227 23.19 17.39 -19.29
C ALA A 227 22.10 17.65 -18.24
N LEU A 228 21.81 16.69 -17.35
CA LEU A 228 20.85 16.88 -16.27
C LEU A 228 21.33 17.92 -15.25
N GLU A 229 22.60 17.87 -14.86
CA GLU A 229 23.17 18.86 -13.93
C GLU A 229 23.09 20.29 -14.52
N SER A 230 23.37 20.44 -15.81
CA SER A 230 23.19 21.72 -16.51
C SER A 230 21.71 22.13 -16.56
N PHE A 231 20.82 21.20 -16.90
CA PHE A 231 19.38 21.43 -16.97
C PHE A 231 18.79 21.92 -15.63
N LEU A 232 19.17 21.28 -14.52
CA LEU A 232 18.75 21.66 -13.17
C LEU A 232 19.40 22.97 -12.71
N SER A 233 20.67 23.19 -13.04
CA SER A 233 21.38 24.42 -12.69
C SER A 233 20.77 25.65 -13.38
N GLN A 234 20.41 25.52 -14.67
CA GLN A 234 19.76 26.59 -15.43
C GLN A 234 18.38 26.98 -14.86
N ARG A 235 17.72 26.05 -14.15
CA ARG A 235 16.41 26.24 -13.53
C ARG A 235 16.50 26.60 -12.03
N GLY A 236 17.72 26.79 -11.51
CA GLY A 236 17.96 27.15 -10.11
C GLY A 236 17.66 26.03 -9.11
N LEU A 237 17.57 24.78 -9.59
CA LEU A 237 17.22 23.60 -8.79
C LEU A 237 18.45 22.82 -8.31
N LEU A 238 19.63 23.13 -8.86
CA LEU A 238 20.92 22.57 -8.46
C LEU A 238 21.97 23.69 -8.41
N HIS A 239 22.76 23.73 -7.35
CA HIS A 239 23.85 24.70 -7.20
C HIS A 239 25.23 24.02 -7.20
N LYS A 240 26.21 24.63 -7.90
CA LYS A 240 27.61 24.15 -7.93
C LYS A 240 28.24 24.07 -6.53
N LYS A 241 27.90 25.03 -5.67
CA LYS A 241 28.20 24.98 -4.25
C LYS A 241 26.89 24.64 -3.54
N PRO A 242 26.81 23.50 -2.84
CA PRO A 242 25.59 23.09 -2.16
C PRO A 242 25.09 24.20 -1.23
N LYS A 243 23.84 24.60 -1.37
CA LYS A 243 23.18 25.51 -0.44
C LYS A 243 22.31 24.72 0.51
N TRP A 244 22.18 25.22 1.74
CA TRP A 244 21.25 24.64 2.70
C TRP A 244 19.82 24.75 2.15
N GLY A 245 19.12 23.60 2.05
CA GLY A 245 17.78 23.52 1.45
C GLY A 245 17.73 23.27 -0.05
N ASP A 246 18.86 22.93 -0.71
CA ASP A 246 18.84 22.50 -2.11
C ASP A 246 17.98 21.25 -2.29
N PHE A 247 16.99 21.33 -3.18
CA PHE A 247 16.09 20.22 -3.47
C PHE A 247 16.79 19.09 -4.23
N PHE A 248 17.59 19.43 -5.27
CA PHE A 248 18.50 18.47 -5.89
C PHE A 248 19.92 18.68 -5.39
N HIS A 249 20.60 17.57 -5.12
CA HIS A 249 22.01 17.54 -4.74
C HIS A 249 22.70 16.31 -5.31
N ALA A 250 24.04 16.31 -5.28
CA ALA A 250 24.86 15.25 -5.87
C ALA A 250 24.46 13.83 -5.41
N GLY A 251 24.09 13.67 -4.14
CA GLY A 251 23.59 12.39 -3.60
C GLY A 251 22.35 11.84 -4.33
N ILE A 252 21.31 12.65 -4.57
CA ILE A 252 20.12 12.21 -5.32
C ILE A 252 20.51 11.85 -6.76
N LEU A 253 21.34 12.68 -7.39
CA LEU A 253 21.81 12.41 -8.76
C LEU A 253 22.64 11.13 -8.84
N ASN A 254 23.49 10.85 -7.84
CA ASN A 254 24.23 9.59 -7.77
C ASN A 254 23.30 8.39 -7.73
N LYS A 255 22.23 8.43 -6.92
CA LYS A 255 21.25 7.34 -6.85
C LYS A 255 20.52 7.15 -8.19
N VAL A 256 20.12 8.26 -8.82
CA VAL A 256 19.47 8.22 -10.14
C VAL A 256 20.37 7.57 -11.17
N TYR A 257 21.62 8.04 -11.29
CA TYR A 257 22.54 7.52 -12.30
C TYR A 257 23.05 6.12 -11.99
N LEU A 258 23.17 5.73 -10.72
CA LEU A 258 23.45 4.34 -10.35
C LEU A 258 22.34 3.41 -10.84
N ARG A 259 21.06 3.77 -10.60
CA ARG A 259 19.95 2.94 -11.09
C ARG A 259 19.84 2.94 -12.62
N MET A 260 20.13 4.06 -13.28
CA MET A 260 20.17 4.10 -14.74
C MET A 260 21.30 3.24 -15.32
N ASN A 261 22.47 3.24 -14.68
CA ASN A 261 23.62 2.44 -15.10
C ASN A 261 23.29 0.95 -14.96
N ASP A 262 22.75 0.57 -13.80
CA ASP A 262 22.23 -0.76 -13.52
C ASP A 262 21.25 -1.22 -14.62
N ILE A 263 20.19 -0.46 -14.90
CA ILE A 263 19.21 -0.81 -15.96
C ILE A 263 19.86 -0.92 -17.34
N SER A 264 20.82 -0.05 -17.66
CA SER A 264 21.42 0.02 -19.01
C SER A 264 22.46 -1.07 -19.26
N PHE A 265 23.15 -1.52 -18.22
CA PHE A 265 24.28 -2.45 -18.32
C PHE A 265 24.06 -3.75 -17.56
N HIS A 266 22.85 -3.99 -17.06
CA HIS A 266 22.43 -5.23 -16.41
C HIS A 266 22.90 -6.46 -17.20
N GLY A 267 23.42 -7.47 -16.48
CA GLY A 267 23.95 -8.71 -17.07
C GLY A 267 25.23 -8.55 -17.89
N THR A 268 25.83 -7.35 -17.96
CA THR A 268 27.10 -7.10 -18.65
C THR A 268 28.24 -6.84 -17.67
N ARG A 269 29.49 -6.97 -18.14
CA ARG A 269 30.69 -6.62 -17.36
C ARG A 269 30.84 -5.12 -17.04
N ARG A 270 29.90 -4.29 -17.50
CA ARG A 270 29.84 -2.84 -17.28
C ARG A 270 28.79 -2.44 -16.23
N ALA A 271 28.09 -3.42 -15.64
CA ALA A 271 27.15 -3.18 -14.55
C ALA A 271 27.91 -2.74 -13.29
N ASP A 272 27.33 -1.80 -12.53
CA ASP A 272 27.90 -1.34 -11.26
C ASP A 272 28.11 -2.53 -10.32
N ILE A 273 29.37 -2.84 -10.01
CA ILE A 273 29.70 -3.81 -8.96
C ILE A 273 29.52 -3.13 -7.61
N ILE A 274 28.60 -3.67 -6.80
CA ILE A 274 28.24 -3.12 -5.50
C ILE A 274 28.59 -4.12 -4.40
N HIS A 275 29.15 -3.61 -3.31
CA HIS A 275 29.45 -4.41 -2.12
C HIS A 275 28.44 -4.12 -1.01
N LEU A 276 27.91 -5.19 -0.39
CA LEU A 276 27.02 -5.05 0.75
C LEU A 276 27.83 -5.01 2.07
N GLY A 277 27.89 -3.84 2.70
CA GLY A 277 28.69 -3.60 3.90
C GLY A 277 30.20 -3.53 3.63
N GLY A 278 31.00 -4.18 4.48
CA GLY A 278 32.47 -4.21 4.35
C GLY A 278 33.01 -5.57 3.88
N GLY A 279 32.20 -6.37 3.21
CA GLY A 279 32.59 -7.67 2.67
C GLY A 279 33.14 -7.56 1.24
N SER A 280 33.88 -8.58 0.80
CA SER A 280 34.45 -8.68 -0.56
C SER A 280 33.53 -9.35 -1.58
N LEU A 281 32.25 -9.54 -1.24
CA LEU A 281 31.29 -10.14 -2.15
C LEU A 281 30.76 -9.02 -3.06
N GLU A 282 30.90 -9.25 -4.36
CA GLU A 282 30.40 -8.41 -5.44
C GLU A 282 28.95 -8.81 -5.73
N PHE A 283 28.06 -7.83 -5.80
CA PHE A 283 26.66 -7.99 -6.15
C PHE A 283 26.29 -6.99 -7.23
N ASP A 284 25.40 -7.37 -8.13
CA ASP A 284 24.61 -6.41 -8.89
C ASP A 284 23.38 -5.97 -8.07
N MET A 285 22.63 -4.98 -8.57
CA MET A 285 21.46 -4.48 -7.86
C MET A 285 20.31 -5.50 -7.80
N GLU A 286 20.19 -6.41 -8.76
CA GLU A 286 19.15 -7.46 -8.75
C GLU A 286 19.42 -8.45 -7.62
N GLU A 287 20.66 -8.90 -7.44
CA GLU A 287 21.06 -9.73 -6.31
C GLU A 287 20.85 -9.02 -4.96
N ILE A 288 21.02 -7.69 -4.93
CA ILE A 288 20.70 -6.88 -3.76
C ILE A 288 19.19 -6.82 -3.53
N ASP A 289 18.40 -6.59 -4.57
CA ASP A 289 16.93 -6.55 -4.51
C ASP A 289 16.40 -7.92 -4.04
N ASP A 290 16.82 -9.03 -4.65
CA ASP A 290 16.48 -10.40 -4.26
C ASP A 290 16.86 -10.73 -2.81
N ARG A 291 18.03 -10.29 -2.34
CA ARG A 291 18.46 -10.51 -0.95
C ARG A 291 17.80 -9.58 0.05
N THR A 292 17.27 -8.44 -0.41
CA THR A 292 16.56 -7.47 0.42
C THR A 292 15.05 -7.69 0.43
N LEU A 293 14.50 -8.43 -0.54
CA LEU A 293 13.20 -9.08 -0.50
C LEU A 293 13.20 -10.10 0.66
N ALA A 294 12.93 -9.60 1.87
CA ALA A 294 12.52 -10.47 2.96
C ALA A 294 11.25 -11.22 2.52
N GLN A 295 11.12 -12.49 2.95
CA GLN A 295 9.90 -13.30 2.81
C GLN A 295 8.64 -12.44 2.87
N PRO A 296 7.64 -12.69 1.99
CA PRO A 296 6.46 -11.86 1.85
C PRO A 296 5.94 -11.56 3.24
N SER A 297 6.07 -10.31 3.65
CA SER A 297 5.54 -9.88 4.92
C SER A 297 4.07 -10.21 4.89
N SER A 298 3.65 -11.14 5.74
CA SER A 298 2.26 -11.42 6.10
C SER A 298 1.58 -10.22 6.79
N LEU A 299 2.09 -9.00 6.59
CA LEU A 299 1.34 -7.77 6.67
C LEU A 299 0.38 -7.79 5.49
N GLY A 300 -0.77 -8.43 5.71
CA GLY A 300 -1.80 -8.57 4.69
C GLY A 300 -2.03 -7.25 3.97
N THR A 301 -2.23 -7.34 2.66
CA THR A 301 -2.86 -6.31 1.84
C THR A 301 -4.34 -6.16 2.23
N GLY A 302 -4.64 -6.18 3.53
CA GLY A 302 -5.95 -6.01 4.12
C GLY A 302 -6.23 -4.51 4.19
N GLY A 303 -6.96 -4.04 3.19
CA GLY A 303 -7.39 -2.65 3.08
C GLY A 303 -7.19 -2.19 1.66
N GLY A 304 -8.26 -2.25 0.87
CA GLY A 304 -8.32 -1.58 -0.42
C GLY A 304 -7.85 -0.13 -0.29
N THR A 305 -7.36 0.40 -1.42
CA THR A 305 -7.16 1.84 -1.60
C THR A 305 -8.52 2.52 -1.44
N ASP A 306 -8.81 2.94 -0.22
CA ASP A 306 -9.88 3.88 0.08
C ASP A 306 -9.39 5.24 -0.40
N HIS A 307 -9.94 5.70 -1.52
CA HIS A 307 -9.52 6.94 -2.18
C HIS A 307 -9.98 8.19 -1.41
N ASP A 308 -10.71 8.02 -0.31
CA ASP A 308 -11.27 9.08 0.54
C ASP A 308 -10.50 9.28 1.87
N ASP A 309 -9.33 8.65 2.04
CA ASP A 309 -8.51 8.79 3.26
C ASP A 309 -7.74 10.13 3.25
N GLU A 310 -8.19 11.09 4.06
CA GLU A 310 -7.57 12.43 4.21
C GLU A 310 -6.14 12.39 4.80
N SER A 311 -5.65 11.22 5.23
CA SER A 311 -4.38 11.07 5.93
C SER A 311 -3.34 10.27 5.14
N ILE A 312 -2.10 10.75 5.11
CA ILE A 312 -0.97 10.02 4.53
C ILE A 312 -0.77 8.72 5.33
N ARG A 313 -1.17 7.58 4.75
CA ARG A 313 -0.91 6.26 5.33
C ARG A 313 0.60 6.07 5.48
N ALA A 314 1.07 6.06 6.72
CA ALA A 314 2.46 5.80 7.07
C ALA A 314 2.84 4.37 6.68
N ARG A 315 3.51 4.19 5.54
CA ARG A 315 4.02 2.88 5.13
C ARG A 315 5.42 2.64 5.68
N PRO A 316 5.75 1.40 6.07
CA PRO A 316 7.14 1.05 6.37
C PRO A 316 8.01 1.26 5.11
N ILE A 317 9.18 1.89 5.27
CA ILE A 317 10.20 1.94 4.20
C ILE A 317 10.64 0.51 3.88
N TYR A 318 10.57 0.10 2.61
CA TYR A 318 11.09 -1.21 2.20
C TYR A 318 12.61 -1.24 2.37
N ARG A 319 13.20 -2.42 2.60
CA ARG A 319 14.67 -2.49 2.83
C ARG A 319 15.47 -1.92 1.65
N TRP A 320 15.03 -2.16 0.42
CA TRP A 320 15.66 -1.63 -0.80
C TRP A 320 15.56 -0.09 -0.89
N GLU A 321 14.54 0.54 -0.31
CA GLU A 321 14.41 2.01 -0.30
C GLU A 321 15.38 2.67 0.68
N GLY A 322 15.81 1.95 1.72
CA GLY A 322 16.69 2.46 2.76
C GLY A 322 18.17 2.13 2.59
N ILE A 323 18.50 1.19 1.70
CA ILE A 323 19.85 0.59 1.58
C ILE A 323 20.89 1.57 1.03
N LEU A 324 20.49 2.46 0.12
CA LEU A 324 21.34 3.52 -0.44
C LEU A 324 21.67 4.63 0.56
N ASP A 325 20.87 4.77 1.62
CA ASP A 325 21.06 5.74 2.69
C ASP A 325 21.68 5.14 3.94
N ASP A 326 21.87 3.82 3.96
CA ASP A 326 22.41 3.14 5.13
C ASP A 326 23.92 3.31 5.21
N PRO A 327 24.45 3.69 6.39
CA PRO A 327 25.88 3.82 6.56
C PRO A 327 26.54 2.44 6.46
N LEU A 328 27.74 2.40 5.88
CA LEU A 328 28.54 1.18 5.79
C LEU A 328 28.81 0.61 7.19
N ARG A 329 28.36 -0.63 7.41
CA ARG A 329 28.50 -1.32 8.69
C ARG A 329 29.22 -2.65 8.50
N LYS A 330 30.08 -2.97 9.46
CA LYS A 330 30.77 -4.28 9.52
C LYS A 330 30.00 -5.32 10.35
N ARG A 331 28.97 -4.94 11.12
CA ARG A 331 28.14 -5.85 11.94
C ARG A 331 26.68 -5.39 12.01
N LYS A 332 25.72 -6.33 11.92
CA LYS A 332 24.29 -6.09 12.19
C LYS A 332 24.07 -5.84 13.69
N ARG A 333 23.91 -4.59 14.12
CA ARG A 333 23.42 -4.26 15.48
C ARG A 333 21.92 -3.97 15.46
N ARG A 334 21.18 -4.59 16.37
CA ARG A 334 19.77 -4.24 16.66
C ARG A 334 19.74 -2.88 17.36
N ARG A 335 19.28 -1.84 16.67
CA ARG A 335 18.93 -0.56 17.30
C ARG A 335 17.45 -0.29 17.01
N HIS A 336 16.63 -0.22 18.05
CA HIS A 336 15.26 0.27 17.94
C HIS A 336 15.30 1.79 17.80
N ASN A 337 14.99 2.30 16.60
CA ASN A 337 14.86 3.75 16.39
C ASN A 337 13.45 4.20 16.82
N PHE A 338 13.27 4.40 18.13
CA PHE A 338 12.05 4.99 18.70
C PHE A 338 11.76 6.38 18.12
N LEU A 339 12.81 7.17 17.82
CA LEU A 339 12.72 8.52 17.25
C LEU A 339 12.14 8.56 15.83
N ALA A 340 12.31 7.51 15.03
CA ALA A 340 11.76 7.47 13.67
C ALA A 340 10.23 7.37 13.66
N LYS A 341 9.64 6.73 14.68
CA LYS A 341 8.18 6.69 14.85
C LYS A 341 7.62 8.05 15.25
N LEU A 342 8.35 8.81 16.06
CA LEU A 342 7.97 10.16 16.45
C LEU A 342 7.99 11.12 15.24
N GLY A 343 8.95 10.99 14.33
CA GLY A 343 8.99 11.79 13.10
C GLY A 343 7.76 11.61 12.20
N VAL A 344 7.24 10.37 12.12
CA VAL A 344 5.96 10.08 11.44
C VAL A 344 4.78 10.64 12.21
N TRP A 345 4.77 10.45 13.53
CA TRP A 345 3.67 10.92 14.38
C TRP A 345 3.54 12.46 14.40
N PHE A 346 4.65 13.19 14.24
CA PHE A 346 4.69 14.64 14.13
C PHE A 346 4.60 15.16 12.69
N GLY A 347 4.37 14.30 11.68
CA GLY A 347 4.23 14.72 10.28
C GLY A 347 5.52 15.28 9.65
N VAL A 348 6.68 15.09 10.29
CA VAL A 348 7.98 15.55 9.79
C VAL A 348 8.48 14.65 8.65
N THR A 349 8.05 13.39 8.63
CA THR A 349 8.33 12.45 7.54
C THR A 349 7.16 11.48 7.38
N PRO A 350 6.76 11.13 6.15
CA PRO A 350 5.71 10.12 5.93
C PRO A 350 6.22 8.68 6.11
N LEU A 351 7.50 8.50 6.44
CA LEU A 351 8.19 7.23 6.38
C LEU A 351 8.74 6.81 7.74
N TRP A 352 8.31 5.65 8.25
CA TRP A 352 8.95 4.99 9.39
C TRP A 352 9.70 3.73 8.94
N ARG A 353 10.89 3.47 9.50
CA ARG A 353 11.61 2.20 9.26
C ARG A 353 11.17 1.16 10.27
N ALA A 354 10.48 0.12 9.81
CA ALA A 354 10.27 -1.10 10.58
C ALA A 354 11.47 -2.04 10.37
N GLY A 355 12.37 -2.13 11.35
CA GLY A 355 13.48 -3.10 11.36
C GLY A 355 14.87 -2.49 11.51
N THR A 356 15.89 -3.36 11.45
CA THR A 356 17.30 -2.94 11.51
C THR A 356 17.76 -2.35 10.18
N PRO A 357 18.50 -1.22 10.19
CA PRO A 357 19.19 -0.72 9.01
C PRO A 357 20.01 -1.83 8.34
N SER A 358 20.07 -1.81 7.01
CA SER A 358 20.94 -2.69 6.24
C SER A 358 22.42 -2.41 6.54
N MET A 359 23.31 -3.16 5.88
CA MET A 359 24.75 -2.98 6.05
C MET A 359 25.30 -1.80 5.22
N GLY A 360 24.45 -1.11 4.45
CA GLY A 360 24.85 -0.09 3.48
C GLY A 360 25.47 -0.68 2.22
N LEU A 361 25.54 0.11 1.14
CA LEU A 361 26.19 -0.24 -0.11
C LEU A 361 27.49 0.54 -0.26
N ALA A 362 28.56 -0.15 -0.65
CA ALA A 362 29.82 0.46 -1.07
C ALA A 362 30.01 0.24 -2.57
N LEU A 363 30.54 1.26 -3.24
CA LEU A 363 30.99 1.20 -4.62
C LEU A 363 32.49 1.44 -4.61
N ASP A 364 33.22 0.61 -5.34
CA ASP A 364 34.64 0.82 -5.55
C ASP A 364 34.85 1.88 -6.63
N VAL A 365 35.34 3.04 -6.18
CA VAL A 365 35.57 4.21 -7.01
C VAL A 365 37.02 4.66 -6.93
N ARG A 366 37.59 5.05 -8.06
CA ARG A 366 38.87 5.77 -8.16
C ARG A 366 38.61 7.26 -8.18
N LEU A 367 39.47 8.03 -7.51
CA LEU A 367 39.47 9.49 -7.62
C LEU A 367 40.32 9.90 -8.83
N ASP A 368 39.71 10.53 -9.83
CA ASP A 368 40.38 11.08 -11.01
C ASP A 368 39.95 12.54 -11.21
N ASN A 369 40.92 13.46 -11.28
CA ASN A 369 40.67 14.90 -11.41
C ASN A 369 39.64 15.47 -10.40
N GLY A 370 39.63 14.95 -9.17
CA GLY A 370 38.70 15.37 -8.12
C GLY A 370 37.27 14.84 -8.26
N ARG A 371 37.05 13.88 -9.16
CA ARG A 371 35.77 13.17 -9.36
C ARG A 371 35.95 11.69 -9.07
N TYR A 372 34.95 11.07 -8.46
CA TYR A 372 34.91 9.62 -8.28
C TYR A 372 34.45 8.96 -9.58
N MET A 373 35.27 8.07 -10.14
CA MET A 373 34.98 7.25 -11.32
C MET A 373 34.96 5.77 -10.92
N LEU A 374 34.10 4.96 -11.55
CA LEU A 374 34.04 3.52 -11.27
C LEU A 374 35.28 2.82 -11.83
N LEU A 375 35.75 1.76 -11.16
CA LEU A 375 36.97 1.05 -11.56
C LEU A 375 36.85 0.29 -12.90
N GLN A 376 35.65 0.18 -13.48
CA GLN A 376 35.37 -0.61 -14.69
C GLN A 376 35.57 0.15 -16.01
N ASP A 377 35.82 1.46 -15.99
CA ASP A 377 35.92 2.30 -17.19
C ASP A 377 37.24 2.18 -17.97
N GLU A 378 37.95 1.03 -17.94
CA GLU A 378 39.10 0.84 -18.85
C GLU A 378 38.62 0.70 -20.30
N PRO A 379 39.04 1.57 -21.24
CA PRO A 379 39.04 1.19 -22.64
C PRO A 379 40.07 0.08 -22.85
N ASP A 380 39.68 -0.99 -23.55
CA ASP A 380 40.50 -2.20 -23.83
C ASP A 380 41.85 -1.93 -24.56
N GLU A 381 42.27 -0.69 -24.75
CA GLU A 381 43.47 -0.32 -25.53
C GLU A 381 44.81 -0.49 -24.78
N LEU A 382 44.81 -0.91 -23.51
CA LEU A 382 46.06 -1.05 -22.73
C LEU A 382 46.39 -2.48 -22.27
N LYS A 383 45.65 -3.51 -22.73
CA LYS A 383 46.01 -4.92 -22.49
C LYS A 383 46.90 -5.55 -23.57
N SER A 384 47.45 -4.75 -24.49
CA SER A 384 48.50 -5.18 -25.42
C SER A 384 49.79 -4.35 -25.26
N MET A 385 50.41 -4.43 -24.09
CA MET A 385 51.86 -4.27 -23.94
C MET A 385 52.40 -5.34 -22.99
#